data_AF-A0A931A7V1-F1
#
_entry.id   AF-A0A931A7V1-F1
#
_cell.length_a   1.000
_cell.length_b   1.000
_cell.length_c   1.000
_cell.angle_alpha   90.00
_cell.angle_beta   90.00
_cell.angle_gamma   90.00
#
_symmetry.space_group_name_H-M   'P 1'
#
loop_
_entity.id
_entity.type
_entity.pdbx_description
1 polymer ?
#
loop_
_entity_poly.entity_id
_entity_poly.type
_entity_poly.pdbx_seq_one_letter_code
_entity_poly.pdbx_strand_id
1 'polypeptide(L)'
;MPGFVDTHHHQFETALRSFLANGILFDDGSGSPSADPNYAGHILQKFTPQYRTQDVHINVLFAGLSQLDAGVTTVHDTSQIPHSPQHTDAAIQALIDTGRRSVLQYAEGDGRAESRYPEDARRVRDQWFSSDDQLVSMIMGGELYSATEDVYTRAWKLGRELGLKISAHAVSGSKVRPILDDLARGTGGAGNDLGVGQDNLFFHMTGVSDLAWERFRDAGVQVSVAFPIEMAMRHGTPPILKMQELGMEPSLSSDVETTMAADSFTLMRSAMTMQRMLVNQMILEQGDFTPPNEWPKPAEGTPALLTVRDVLRYATVNGAEHLGLGRKTGTLTPGKEADIVLLDATALNVTPLNNVPGAVVSLMDRSNVETVIVAGKVRKWKGRLVDGVRHAAGRVMQVVELSRAGDPRQRHLRVDRPRQLQVGARVEAGGHVVHGLAPGPERAGATLDEAAQGPVEGMRVCVGQPWHGEPAQHLRPGRGREDPRPHRRYPLPGRLDHDPGLDRAAGPGVLGVVRHRHASPSSTSQAGQKRAPSSSPKFTTATGRVQA
;
A
#
# COMPACT_ATOMS: atom_id res chain seq x y z
N MET A 1 -1.32 7.10 -17.46
CA MET A 1 -2.50 6.42 -16.88
C MET A 1 -3.10 7.33 -15.80
N PRO A 2 -4.31 7.07 -15.24
CA PRO A 2 -4.75 7.79 -14.05
C PRO A 2 -3.70 7.69 -12.95
N GLY A 3 -3.52 8.74 -12.16
CA GLY A 3 -2.65 8.67 -10.98
C GLY A 3 -3.18 7.67 -9.96
N PHE A 4 -2.29 7.12 -9.14
CA PHE A 4 -2.70 6.16 -8.12
C PHE A 4 -3.46 6.83 -6.99
N VAL A 5 -4.34 6.06 -6.34
CA VAL A 5 -5.14 6.46 -5.18
C VAL A 5 -4.81 5.55 -4.01
N ASP A 6 -4.42 6.16 -2.89
CA ASP A 6 -4.19 5.46 -1.61
C ASP A 6 -5.32 5.80 -0.65
N THR A 7 -6.15 4.82 -0.29
CA THR A 7 -7.42 5.08 0.41
C THR A 7 -7.35 5.02 1.93
N HIS A 8 -6.15 4.83 2.50
CA HIS A 8 -5.93 4.88 3.94
C HIS A 8 -4.42 4.94 4.23
N HIS A 9 -3.97 6.03 4.88
CA HIS A 9 -2.56 6.24 5.23
C HIS A 9 -2.41 7.13 6.47
N HIS A 10 -1.69 6.66 7.48
CA HIS A 10 -1.31 7.38 8.70
C HIS A 10 -0.10 8.31 8.46
N GLN A 11 -0.31 9.42 7.74
CA GLN A 11 0.80 10.25 7.25
C GLN A 11 1.56 11.00 8.35
N PHE A 12 0.96 11.23 9.51
CA PHE A 12 1.66 11.82 10.65
C PHE A 12 2.84 10.95 11.13
N GLU A 13 2.88 9.66 10.82
CA GLU A 13 3.88 8.72 11.33
C GLU A 13 5.19 8.69 10.53
N THR A 14 5.30 9.48 9.48
CA THR A 14 6.36 9.40 8.48
C THR A 14 7.80 9.47 9.02
N ALA A 15 8.04 10.20 10.10
CA ALA A 15 9.34 10.29 10.75
C ALA A 15 9.73 8.97 11.45
N LEU A 16 8.78 8.06 11.64
CA LEU A 16 8.94 6.77 12.31
C LEU A 16 9.11 5.60 11.33
N ARG A 17 9.42 5.89 10.06
CA ARG A 17 9.72 4.86 9.04
C ARG A 17 10.73 3.83 9.56
N SER A 18 10.43 2.56 9.28
CA SER A 18 11.23 1.41 9.68
C SER A 18 11.36 1.18 11.19
N PHE A 19 10.62 1.91 12.04
CA PHE A 19 10.64 1.66 13.48
C PHE A 19 10.05 0.29 13.86
N LEU A 20 9.04 -0.19 13.11
CA LEU A 20 8.35 -1.47 13.37
C LEU A 20 8.68 -2.55 12.33
N ALA A 21 9.93 -2.62 11.87
CA ALA A 21 10.33 -3.61 10.87
C ALA A 21 10.01 -5.07 11.27
N ASN A 22 9.96 -5.37 12.58
CA ASN A 22 9.61 -6.69 13.12
C ASN A 22 8.35 -6.68 14.01
N GLY A 23 7.72 -5.51 14.17
CA GLY A 23 6.70 -5.27 15.17
C GLY A 23 5.31 -5.71 14.72
N ILE A 24 4.48 -6.14 15.67
CA ILE A 24 3.06 -6.41 15.45
C ILE A 24 2.18 -5.26 15.97
N LEU A 25 0.88 -5.35 15.73
CA LEU A 25 -0.07 -4.30 16.10
C LEU A 25 -0.15 -4.05 17.62
N PHE A 26 -0.23 -5.13 18.42
CA PHE A 26 -0.36 -5.08 19.88
C PHE A 26 0.64 -6.02 20.56
N ASP A 27 1.08 -5.67 21.77
CA ASP A 27 1.78 -6.63 22.63
C ASP A 27 0.86 -7.84 22.90
N ASP A 28 1.29 -9.02 22.47
CA ASP A 28 0.56 -10.28 22.63
C ASP A 28 0.90 -11.00 23.94
N GLY A 29 1.75 -10.40 24.79
CA GLY A 29 2.21 -10.98 26.05
C GLY A 29 3.17 -12.16 25.89
N SER A 30 3.60 -12.48 24.67
CA SER A 30 4.51 -13.61 24.41
C SER A 30 5.95 -13.36 24.85
N GLY A 31 6.34 -12.09 25.01
CA GLY A 31 7.73 -11.68 25.19
C GLY A 31 8.61 -11.94 23.96
N SER A 32 8.01 -12.23 22.80
CA SER A 32 8.75 -12.42 21.55
C SER A 32 9.32 -11.09 21.03
N PRO A 33 10.39 -11.11 20.21
CA PRO A 33 10.94 -9.90 19.59
C PRO A 33 9.96 -9.13 18.70
N SER A 34 8.84 -9.76 18.30
CA SER A 34 7.79 -9.11 17.53
C SER A 34 6.77 -8.37 18.39
N ALA A 35 6.66 -8.70 19.68
CA ALA A 35 5.73 -8.06 20.61
C ALA A 35 6.24 -6.71 21.14
N ASP A 36 7.55 -6.47 21.11
CA ASP A 36 8.18 -5.23 21.58
C ASP A 36 9.41 -4.86 20.71
N PRO A 37 9.41 -3.71 20.00
CA PRO A 37 8.35 -2.71 19.95
C PRO A 37 7.11 -3.16 19.15
N ASN A 38 5.93 -2.72 19.58
CA ASN A 38 4.65 -2.87 18.87
C ASN A 38 4.00 -1.51 18.55
N TYR A 39 3.06 -1.51 17.60
CA TYR A 39 2.43 -0.30 17.09
C TYR A 39 1.63 0.47 18.13
N ALA A 40 0.69 -0.19 18.80
CA ALA A 40 -0.18 0.49 19.77
C ALA A 40 0.61 1.12 20.91
N GLY A 41 1.56 0.39 21.50
CA GLY A 41 2.35 0.86 22.64
C GLY A 41 3.40 1.92 22.27
N HIS A 42 4.03 1.81 21.10
CA HIS A 42 5.13 2.71 20.73
C HIS A 42 4.68 3.86 19.84
N ILE A 43 4.00 3.56 18.74
CA ILE A 43 3.59 4.59 17.78
C ILE A 43 2.47 5.41 18.42
N LEU A 44 1.32 4.81 18.70
CA LEU A 44 0.13 5.52 19.15
C LEU A 44 0.23 6.04 20.60
N GLN A 45 0.77 5.24 21.53
CA GLN A 45 0.75 5.62 22.96
C GLN A 45 2.01 6.35 23.43
N LYS A 46 3.15 6.23 22.74
CA LYS A 46 4.42 6.81 23.20
C LYS A 46 4.89 7.98 22.35
N PHE A 47 4.98 7.83 21.03
CA PHE A 47 5.46 8.88 20.15
C PHE A 47 4.38 9.90 19.79
N THR A 48 3.21 9.42 19.37
CA THR A 48 2.10 10.26 18.90
C THR A 48 1.67 11.35 19.90
N PRO A 49 1.61 11.11 21.22
CA PRO A 49 1.24 12.16 22.18
C PRO A 49 2.31 13.25 22.33
N GLN A 50 3.55 13.02 21.89
CA GLN A 50 4.63 14.00 21.97
C GLN A 50 4.64 14.99 20.81
N TYR A 51 3.86 14.72 19.76
CA TYR A 51 3.87 15.53 18.57
C TYR A 51 3.32 16.92 18.86
N ARG A 52 4.07 17.92 18.45
CA ARG A 52 3.61 19.31 18.36
C ARG A 52 3.00 19.51 16.99
N THR A 53 2.29 20.63 16.81
CA THR A 53 1.69 21.01 15.53
C THR A 53 2.72 21.07 14.38
N GLN A 54 3.96 21.48 14.66
CA GLN A 54 5.03 21.50 13.65
C GLN A 54 5.47 20.09 13.25
N ASP A 55 5.46 19.14 14.19
CA ASP A 55 5.81 17.75 13.94
C ASP A 55 4.71 17.11 13.06
N VAL A 56 3.43 17.42 13.33
CA VAL A 56 2.32 16.98 12.45
C VAL A 56 2.48 17.53 11.03
N HIS A 57 2.66 18.85 10.90
CA HIS A 57 2.78 19.50 9.59
C HIS A 57 3.91 18.88 8.76
N ILE A 58 5.09 18.72 9.35
CA ILE A 58 6.27 18.25 8.62
C ILE A 58 6.13 16.78 8.20
N ASN A 59 5.54 15.93 9.05
CA ASN A 59 5.29 14.53 8.74
C ASN A 59 4.31 14.38 7.58
N VAL A 60 3.12 14.97 7.72
CA VAL A 60 2.06 14.89 6.69
C VAL A 60 2.54 15.47 5.35
N LEU A 61 3.29 16.58 5.39
CA LEU A 61 3.89 17.17 4.21
C LEU A 61 4.86 16.19 3.54
N PHE A 62 5.85 15.67 4.28
CA PHE A 62 6.86 14.77 3.71
C PHE A 62 6.26 13.48 3.18
N ALA A 63 5.29 12.92 3.88
CA ALA A 63 4.50 11.79 3.44
C ALA A 63 3.88 12.07 2.06
N GLY A 64 3.22 13.22 1.92
CA GLY A 64 2.58 13.62 0.66
C GLY A 64 3.57 13.82 -0.48
N LEU A 65 4.76 14.39 -0.20
CA LEU A 65 5.82 14.54 -1.21
C LEU A 65 6.40 13.20 -1.64
N SER A 66 6.63 12.29 -0.67
CA SER A 66 7.10 10.93 -0.92
C SER A 66 6.09 10.15 -1.77
N GLN A 67 4.80 10.33 -1.53
CA GLN A 67 3.74 9.67 -2.29
C GLN A 67 3.56 10.28 -3.69
N LEU A 68 3.69 11.60 -3.85
CA LEU A 68 3.79 12.23 -5.17
C LEU A 68 4.97 11.67 -5.96
N ASP A 69 6.12 11.46 -5.32
CA ASP A 69 7.27 10.85 -5.97
C ASP A 69 6.99 9.41 -6.44
N ALA A 70 6.17 8.67 -5.68
CA ALA A 70 5.72 7.32 -6.00
C ALA A 70 4.50 7.25 -6.95
N GLY A 71 4.03 8.37 -7.50
CA GLY A 71 2.92 8.39 -8.46
C GLY A 71 1.51 8.40 -7.85
N VAL A 72 1.40 8.55 -6.53
CA VAL A 72 0.14 8.67 -5.81
C VAL A 72 -0.35 10.11 -5.89
N THR A 73 -1.47 10.30 -6.58
CA THR A 73 -2.08 11.63 -6.83
C THR A 73 -3.20 11.96 -5.88
N THR A 74 -3.79 10.94 -5.23
CA THR A 74 -4.89 11.09 -4.27
C THR A 74 -4.59 10.24 -3.03
N VAL A 75 -4.81 10.80 -1.85
CA VAL A 75 -4.71 10.07 -0.57
C VAL A 75 -5.97 10.26 0.26
N HIS A 76 -6.22 9.30 1.16
CA HIS A 76 -6.99 9.51 2.37
C HIS A 76 -6.06 9.46 3.58
N ASP A 77 -5.86 10.62 4.19
CA ASP A 77 -5.01 10.80 5.37
C ASP A 77 -5.79 10.44 6.63
N THR A 78 -5.44 9.30 7.24
CA THR A 78 -6.02 8.79 8.48
C THR A 78 -5.15 9.20 9.68
N SER A 79 -4.71 10.46 9.71
CA SER A 79 -3.88 10.96 10.80
C SER A 79 -4.69 11.11 12.10
N GLN A 80 -4.53 10.16 13.03
CA GLN A 80 -5.15 10.10 14.37
C GLN A 80 -4.49 11.09 15.35
N ILE A 81 -4.38 12.34 14.91
CA ILE A 81 -3.65 13.42 15.55
C ILE A 81 -4.47 14.69 15.89
N PRO A 82 -5.82 14.71 15.86
CA PRO A 82 -6.63 15.82 16.42
C PRO A 82 -6.54 15.99 17.96
N HIS A 83 -5.33 16.12 18.49
CA HIS A 83 -5.01 16.37 19.90
C HIS A 83 -5.45 17.76 20.36
N SER A 84 -5.50 18.71 19.43
CA SER A 84 -6.08 20.03 19.59
C SER A 84 -6.53 20.57 18.22
N PRO A 85 -7.38 21.61 18.17
CA PRO A 85 -7.74 22.28 16.91
C PRO A 85 -6.53 22.65 16.04
N GLN A 86 -5.42 23.07 16.66
CA GLN A 86 -4.21 23.47 15.96
C GLN A 86 -3.44 22.28 15.35
N HIS A 87 -3.56 21.07 15.91
CA HIS A 87 -2.97 19.88 15.29
C HIS A 87 -3.73 19.51 14.01
N THR A 88 -5.06 19.57 14.06
CA THR A 88 -5.92 19.39 12.88
C THR A 88 -5.61 20.43 11.80
N ASP A 89 -5.55 21.71 12.18
CA ASP A 89 -5.22 22.79 11.25
C ASP A 89 -3.82 22.61 10.62
N ALA A 90 -2.84 22.12 11.38
CA ALA A 90 -1.50 21.83 10.90
C ALA A 90 -1.47 20.67 9.89
N ALA A 91 -2.23 19.59 10.14
CA ALA A 91 -2.39 18.49 9.20
C ALA A 91 -3.04 18.97 7.88
N ILE A 92 -4.13 19.74 7.97
CA ILE A 92 -4.82 20.30 6.78
C ILE A 92 -3.89 21.21 5.98
N GLN A 93 -3.18 22.11 6.65
CA GLN A 93 -2.24 23.00 5.99
C GLN A 93 -1.14 22.21 5.28
N ALA A 94 -0.62 21.14 5.89
CA ALA A 94 0.35 20.26 5.24
C ALA A 94 -0.23 19.58 4.00
N LEU A 95 -1.45 19.05 4.06
CA LEU A 95 -2.13 18.46 2.90
C LEU A 95 -2.28 19.48 1.76
N ILE A 96 -2.64 20.72 2.06
CA ILE A 96 -2.71 21.82 1.07
C ILE A 96 -1.32 22.11 0.48
N ASP A 97 -0.29 22.22 1.32
CA ASP A 97 1.08 22.54 0.92
C ASP A 97 1.70 21.47 0.01
N THR A 98 1.28 20.20 0.12
CA THR A 98 1.71 19.15 -0.81
C THR A 98 1.26 19.42 -2.25
N GLY A 99 0.16 20.13 -2.43
CA GLY A 99 -0.49 20.32 -3.73
C GLY A 99 -1.03 19.02 -4.35
N ARG A 100 -1.23 17.98 -3.54
CA ARG A 100 -1.82 16.70 -3.92
C ARG A 100 -3.31 16.69 -3.57
N ARG A 101 -4.13 15.90 -4.30
CA ARG A 101 -5.50 15.63 -3.88
C ARG A 101 -5.47 14.83 -2.58
N SER A 102 -6.21 15.28 -1.58
CA SER A 102 -6.17 14.66 -0.26
C SER A 102 -7.56 14.67 0.37
N VAL A 103 -7.88 13.61 1.10
CA VAL A 103 -9.07 13.53 1.94
C VAL A 103 -8.57 13.42 3.36
N LEU A 104 -8.85 14.40 4.22
CA LEU A 104 -8.54 14.31 5.64
C LEU A 104 -9.61 13.47 6.34
N GLN A 105 -9.20 12.45 7.08
CA GLN A 105 -10.08 11.84 8.08
C GLN A 105 -10.02 12.67 9.37
N TYR A 106 -11.10 13.39 9.69
CA TYR A 106 -11.21 14.05 10.99
C TYR A 106 -11.63 13.01 12.05
N ALA A 107 -10.65 12.43 12.74
CA ALA A 107 -10.83 11.36 13.72
C ALA A 107 -10.44 11.79 15.14
N GLU A 108 -10.51 10.86 16.08
CA GLU A 108 -10.04 11.06 17.44
C GLU A 108 -8.52 11.23 17.53
N GLY A 109 -8.09 12.06 18.49
CA GLY A 109 -6.69 12.17 18.90
C GLY A 109 -6.41 11.31 20.13
N ASP A 110 -5.42 11.70 20.93
CA ASP A 110 -5.00 10.96 22.13
C ASP A 110 -5.90 11.14 23.38
N GLY A 111 -7.05 11.79 23.23
CA GLY A 111 -8.01 12.01 24.31
C GLY A 111 -7.60 13.08 25.32
N ARG A 112 -6.55 13.88 25.06
CA ARG A 112 -6.19 15.00 25.96
C ARG A 112 -7.30 16.05 26.05
N ALA A 113 -7.31 16.83 27.14
CA ALA A 113 -8.35 17.84 27.41
C ALA A 113 -8.48 18.95 26.35
N GLU A 114 -7.45 19.17 25.54
CA GLU A 114 -7.45 20.11 24.42
C GLU A 114 -8.15 19.56 23.17
N SER A 115 -8.31 18.23 23.08
CA SER A 115 -9.02 17.60 21.97
C SER A 115 -10.47 18.07 21.96
N ARG A 116 -10.99 18.22 20.74
CA ARG A 116 -12.35 18.72 20.47
C ARG A 116 -13.11 17.78 19.55
N TYR A 117 -12.63 16.55 19.38
CA TYR A 117 -13.33 15.55 18.60
C TYR A 117 -14.54 14.98 19.39
N PRO A 118 -15.70 14.79 18.74
CA PRO A 118 -16.02 15.10 17.35
C PRO A 118 -16.52 16.54 17.09
N GLU A 119 -16.77 17.34 18.12
CA GLU A 119 -17.52 18.61 18.03
C GLU A 119 -16.86 19.69 17.15
N ASP A 120 -15.54 19.67 16.98
CA ASP A 120 -14.80 20.64 16.14
C ASP A 120 -15.01 20.42 14.64
N ALA A 121 -15.65 19.32 14.22
CA ALA A 121 -15.86 19.01 12.81
C ALA A 121 -16.53 20.15 12.03
N ARG A 122 -17.45 20.89 12.69
CA ARG A 122 -18.11 22.06 12.08
C ARG A 122 -17.12 23.19 11.82
N ARG A 123 -16.28 23.53 12.81
CA ARG A 123 -15.24 24.55 12.64
C ARG A 123 -14.29 24.15 11.51
N VAL A 124 -13.84 22.90 11.51
CA VAL A 124 -12.93 22.39 10.49
C VAL A 124 -13.56 22.53 9.10
N ARG A 125 -14.82 22.11 8.94
CA ARG A 125 -15.56 22.28 7.69
C ARG A 125 -15.68 23.74 7.27
N ASP A 126 -16.16 24.60 8.16
CA ASP A 126 -16.44 26.00 7.86
C ASP A 126 -15.16 26.79 7.53
N GLN A 127 -14.05 26.49 8.22
CA GLN A 127 -12.78 27.20 8.07
C GLN A 127 -11.99 26.74 6.84
N TRP A 128 -11.96 25.43 6.56
CA TRP A 128 -11.05 24.84 5.57
C TRP A 128 -11.76 24.26 4.35
N PHE A 129 -13.03 23.88 4.46
CA PHE A 129 -13.79 23.13 3.46
C PHE A 129 -15.04 23.89 3.00
N SER A 130 -14.82 25.09 2.46
CA SER A 130 -15.88 25.96 1.92
C SER A 130 -16.53 25.44 0.63
N SER A 131 -15.96 24.41 -0.01
CA SER A 131 -16.48 23.77 -1.22
C SER A 131 -16.03 22.30 -1.28
N ASP A 132 -16.93 21.43 -1.74
CA ASP A 132 -16.61 20.03 -2.02
C ASP A 132 -15.82 19.85 -3.34
N ASP A 133 -15.64 20.93 -4.11
CA ASP A 133 -14.93 20.92 -5.40
C ASP A 133 -13.42 21.19 -5.28
N GLN A 134 -12.91 21.48 -4.09
CA GLN A 134 -11.50 21.81 -3.89
C GLN A 134 -10.58 20.57 -3.86
N LEU A 135 -9.27 20.81 -3.81
CA LEU A 135 -8.27 19.73 -3.91
C LEU A 135 -8.15 18.89 -2.62
N VAL A 136 -8.42 19.50 -1.47
CA VAL A 136 -8.41 18.82 -0.16
C VAL A 136 -9.84 18.78 0.38
N SER A 137 -10.36 17.59 0.65
CA SER A 137 -11.69 17.39 1.23
C SER A 137 -11.60 16.70 2.60
N MET A 138 -12.75 16.44 3.21
CA MET A 138 -12.85 15.85 4.55
C MET A 138 -13.77 14.62 4.52
N ILE A 139 -13.43 13.63 5.34
CA ILE A 139 -14.25 12.49 5.74
C ILE A 139 -14.32 12.49 7.27
N MET A 140 -15.46 12.08 7.82
CA MET A 140 -15.60 11.94 9.26
C MET A 140 -14.95 10.63 9.71
N GLY A 141 -14.02 10.69 10.66
CA GLY A 141 -13.56 9.51 11.37
C GLY A 141 -14.69 8.96 12.24
N GLY A 142 -14.87 7.65 12.25
CA GLY A 142 -15.94 6.96 12.96
C GLY A 142 -15.43 5.76 13.73
N GLU A 143 -14.24 5.89 14.31
CA GLU A 143 -13.50 4.80 14.96
C GLU A 143 -14.31 4.06 16.02
N LEU A 144 -14.15 2.73 16.04
CA LEU A 144 -15.00 1.82 16.81
C LEU A 144 -14.31 1.20 18.03
N TYR A 145 -12.98 1.34 18.14
CA TYR A 145 -12.19 0.66 19.19
C TYR A 145 -11.67 1.59 20.29
N SER A 146 -11.46 2.88 20.01
CA SER A 146 -10.93 3.87 20.97
C SER A 146 -11.99 4.85 21.48
N ALA A 147 -13.10 4.99 20.77
CA ALA A 147 -14.25 5.78 21.19
C ALA A 147 -15.16 4.99 22.16
N THR A 148 -15.69 5.68 23.18
CA THR A 148 -16.87 5.15 23.89
C THR A 148 -18.05 5.08 22.93
N GLU A 149 -19.05 4.26 23.26
CA GLU A 149 -20.24 4.11 22.43
C GLU A 149 -20.90 5.46 22.10
N ASP A 150 -20.95 6.36 23.08
CA ASP A 150 -21.46 7.72 22.90
C ASP A 150 -20.63 8.56 21.92
N VAL A 151 -19.30 8.40 21.91
CA VAL A 151 -18.39 9.20 21.08
C VAL A 151 -18.55 8.82 19.62
N TYR A 152 -18.48 7.53 19.26
CA TYR A 152 -18.68 7.15 17.85
C TYR A 152 -20.12 7.42 17.41
N THR A 153 -21.10 7.31 18.32
CA THR A 153 -22.49 7.65 18.01
C THR A 153 -22.63 9.12 17.59
N ARG A 154 -22.04 10.04 18.36
CA ARG A 154 -22.03 11.47 18.03
C ARG A 154 -21.26 11.73 16.74
N ALA A 155 -20.11 11.10 16.56
CA ALA A 155 -19.28 11.27 15.37
C ALA A 155 -20.02 10.87 14.09
N TRP A 156 -20.67 9.70 14.08
CA TRP A 156 -21.44 9.22 12.93
C TRP A 156 -22.65 10.12 12.62
N LYS A 157 -23.39 10.56 13.65
CA LYS A 157 -24.52 11.49 13.48
C LYS A 157 -24.05 12.83 12.91
N LEU A 158 -22.96 13.38 13.43
CA LEU A 158 -22.39 14.64 12.96
C LEU A 158 -21.84 14.52 11.53
N GLY A 159 -21.15 13.41 11.21
CA GLY A 159 -20.68 13.13 9.85
C GLY A 159 -21.82 13.16 8.84
N ARG A 160 -22.93 12.46 9.13
CA ARG A 160 -24.13 12.45 8.28
C ARG A 160 -24.83 13.80 8.21
N GLU A 161 -24.92 14.52 9.32
CA GLU A 161 -25.49 15.87 9.34
C GLU A 161 -24.71 16.83 8.43
N LEU A 162 -23.38 16.69 8.42
CA LEU A 162 -22.50 17.43 7.54
C LEU A 162 -22.49 16.84 6.11
N GLY A 163 -23.17 15.72 5.82
CA GLY A 163 -23.12 15.08 4.51
C GLY A 163 -21.72 14.53 4.15
N LEU A 164 -20.91 14.21 5.16
CA LEU A 164 -19.60 13.58 5.00
C LEU A 164 -19.76 12.06 4.93
N LYS A 165 -18.87 11.40 4.17
CA LYS A 165 -18.61 9.97 4.36
C LYS A 165 -18.05 9.72 5.76
N ILE A 166 -18.15 8.47 6.21
CA ILE A 166 -17.63 8.00 7.50
C ILE A 166 -16.63 6.87 7.25
N SER A 167 -15.44 6.96 7.84
CA SER A 167 -14.46 5.89 7.78
C SER A 167 -14.00 5.40 9.15
N ALA A 168 -13.69 4.11 9.25
CA ALA A 168 -13.30 3.49 10.51
C ALA A 168 -12.47 2.21 10.29
N HIS A 169 -11.61 1.87 11.26
CA HIS A 169 -10.89 0.59 11.20
C HIS A 169 -11.77 -0.56 11.68
N ALA A 170 -11.69 -1.69 10.96
CA ALA A 170 -12.35 -2.94 11.30
C ALA A 170 -11.30 -4.07 11.37
N VAL A 171 -10.64 -4.20 12.52
CA VAL A 171 -9.54 -5.16 12.74
C VAL A 171 -9.92 -6.22 13.76
N SER A 172 -9.65 -7.49 13.42
CA SER A 172 -9.85 -8.60 14.35
C SER A 172 -9.00 -8.44 15.62
N GLY A 173 -9.53 -8.87 16.77
CA GLY A 173 -8.85 -8.73 18.07
C GLY A 173 -9.10 -7.39 18.79
N SER A 174 -9.49 -6.33 18.09
CA SER A 174 -9.81 -5.02 18.69
C SER A 174 -11.22 -4.93 19.31
N LYS A 175 -11.88 -6.07 19.57
CA LYS A 175 -13.25 -6.16 20.12
C LYS A 175 -14.34 -5.42 19.32
N VAL A 176 -14.08 -5.04 18.08
CA VAL A 176 -15.02 -4.29 17.22
C VAL A 176 -16.12 -5.15 16.59
N ARG A 177 -15.97 -6.48 16.58
CA ARG A 177 -16.92 -7.38 15.90
C ARG A 177 -18.38 -7.23 16.36
N PRO A 178 -18.71 -7.21 17.68
CA PRO A 178 -20.09 -6.98 18.12
C PRO A 178 -20.65 -5.64 17.62
N ILE A 179 -19.84 -4.58 17.63
CA ILE A 179 -20.24 -3.25 17.16
C ILE A 179 -20.56 -3.29 15.66
N LEU A 180 -19.74 -3.99 14.85
CA LEU A 180 -20.00 -4.18 13.42
C LEU A 180 -21.28 -4.98 13.17
N ASP A 181 -21.56 -6.00 13.98
CA ASP A 181 -22.79 -6.80 13.90
C ASP A 181 -24.03 -5.96 14.26
N ASP A 182 -23.92 -5.07 15.25
CA ASP A 182 -25.01 -4.15 15.62
C ASP A 182 -25.24 -3.09 14.54
N LEU A 183 -24.17 -2.50 14.01
CA LEU A 183 -24.24 -1.59 12.84
C LEU A 183 -24.84 -2.29 11.61
N ALA A 184 -24.54 -3.58 11.40
CA ALA A 184 -25.13 -4.38 10.32
C ALA A 184 -26.64 -4.61 10.51
N ARG A 185 -27.12 -4.63 11.76
CA ARG A 185 -28.56 -4.73 12.10
C ARG A 185 -29.26 -3.38 12.15
N GLY A 186 -28.52 -2.27 12.06
CA GLY A 186 -29.06 -0.93 12.27
C GLY A 186 -29.32 -0.59 13.73
N THR A 187 -28.70 -1.34 14.66
CA THR A 187 -28.85 -1.19 16.11
C THR A 187 -27.56 -0.74 16.77
N GLY A 188 -26.61 -0.18 16.02
CA GLY A 188 -25.37 0.34 16.59
C GLY A 188 -25.58 1.68 17.29
N GLY A 189 -24.58 2.06 18.08
CA GLY A 189 -24.55 3.31 18.83
C GLY A 189 -25.44 3.32 20.07
N ALA A 190 -25.22 4.29 20.96
CA ALA A 190 -25.87 4.39 22.26
C ALA A 190 -27.40 4.52 22.18
N GLY A 191 -27.92 4.95 21.02
CA GLY A 191 -29.35 5.03 20.74
C GLY A 191 -29.96 3.79 20.09
N ASN A 192 -29.15 2.77 19.76
CA ASN A 192 -29.52 1.63 18.92
C ASN A 192 -30.17 2.05 17.59
N ASP A 193 -29.68 3.14 16.99
CA ASP A 193 -30.25 3.79 15.81
C ASP A 193 -29.25 4.02 14.68
N LEU A 194 -28.05 3.46 14.79
CA LEU A 194 -27.03 3.54 13.74
C LEU A 194 -26.94 2.25 12.94
N GLY A 195 -27.05 2.41 11.62
CA GLY A 195 -26.69 1.39 10.63
C GLY A 195 -25.66 1.89 9.63
N VAL A 196 -25.14 0.96 8.83
CA VAL A 196 -24.22 1.26 7.72
C VAL A 196 -24.95 1.70 6.43
N GLY A 197 -24.22 2.34 5.53
CA GLY A 197 -24.68 2.77 4.21
C GLY A 197 -23.51 2.98 3.22
N GLN A 198 -23.82 3.48 2.03
CA GLN A 198 -22.83 3.81 0.98
C GLN A 198 -21.88 4.96 1.38
N ASP A 199 -22.24 5.68 2.44
CA ASP A 199 -21.41 6.68 3.10
C ASP A 199 -20.26 6.07 3.92
N ASN A 200 -20.25 4.75 4.17
CA ASN A 200 -19.23 4.10 4.97
C ASN A 200 -18.06 3.52 4.15
N LEU A 201 -16.83 3.76 4.64
CA LEU A 201 -15.58 3.16 4.17
C LEU A 201 -14.85 2.49 5.34
N PHE A 202 -14.74 1.16 5.34
CA PHE A 202 -14.00 0.45 6.38
C PHE A 202 -12.60 0.04 5.94
N PHE A 203 -11.65 0.12 6.88
CA PHE A 203 -10.27 -0.34 6.69
C PHE A 203 -10.10 -1.76 7.20
N HIS A 204 -9.27 -2.53 6.49
CA HIS A 204 -8.88 -3.92 6.77
C HIS A 204 -9.99 -4.96 6.64
N MET A 205 -11.09 -4.80 7.40
CA MET A 205 -12.21 -5.72 7.43
C MET A 205 -11.81 -7.17 7.77
N THR A 206 -10.86 -7.34 8.70
CA THR A 206 -10.47 -8.67 9.19
C THR A 206 -11.32 -9.11 10.37
N GLY A 207 -11.71 -10.39 10.41
CA GLY A 207 -12.49 -10.96 11.54
C GLY A 207 -13.94 -10.48 11.65
N VAL A 208 -14.50 -9.96 10.55
CA VAL A 208 -15.91 -9.54 10.42
C VAL A 208 -16.81 -10.78 10.24
N SER A 209 -18.03 -10.76 10.79
CA SER A 209 -18.98 -11.87 10.68
C SER A 209 -19.57 -11.97 9.27
N ASP A 210 -20.04 -13.16 8.87
CA ASP A 210 -20.75 -13.33 7.59
C ASP A 210 -22.01 -12.48 7.50
N LEU A 211 -22.75 -12.34 8.62
CA LEU A 211 -23.89 -11.44 8.71
C LEU A 211 -23.50 -10.01 8.36
N ALA A 212 -22.45 -9.48 9.00
CA ALA A 212 -22.01 -8.11 8.76
C ALA A 212 -21.54 -7.94 7.31
N TRP A 213 -20.78 -8.90 6.77
CA TRP A 213 -20.38 -8.90 5.37
C TRP A 213 -21.56 -8.83 4.38
N GLU A 214 -22.57 -9.67 4.55
CA GLU A 214 -23.77 -9.67 3.70
C GLU A 214 -24.52 -8.34 3.77
N ARG A 215 -24.71 -7.82 4.99
CA ARG A 215 -25.38 -6.53 5.21
C ARG A 215 -24.58 -5.36 4.67
N PHE A 216 -23.26 -5.39 4.80
CA PHE A 216 -22.38 -4.33 4.31
C PHE A 216 -22.39 -4.30 2.79
N ARG A 217 -22.35 -5.46 2.12
CA ARG A 217 -22.57 -5.57 0.68
C ARG A 217 -23.90 -4.94 0.28
N ASP A 218 -25.00 -5.35 0.91
CA ASP A 218 -26.35 -4.87 0.57
C ASP A 218 -26.51 -3.36 0.78
N ALA A 219 -25.83 -2.82 1.80
CA ALA A 219 -25.80 -1.39 2.10
C ALA A 219 -24.84 -0.59 1.20
N GLY A 220 -24.04 -1.26 0.37
CA GLY A 220 -23.04 -0.65 -0.53
C GLY A 220 -21.84 -0.04 0.21
N VAL A 221 -21.47 -0.63 1.35
CA VAL A 221 -20.27 -0.28 2.10
C VAL A 221 -19.01 -0.49 1.25
N GLN A 222 -18.06 0.43 1.37
CA GLN A 222 -16.78 0.39 0.68
C GLN A 222 -15.68 -0.17 1.60
N VAL A 223 -14.68 -0.83 1.02
CA VAL A 223 -13.59 -1.47 1.78
C VAL A 223 -12.23 -1.07 1.21
N SER A 224 -11.33 -0.65 2.09
CA SER A 224 -9.94 -0.32 1.80
C SER A 224 -9.02 -1.32 2.48
N VAL A 225 -8.17 -1.99 1.70
CA VAL A 225 -7.38 -3.15 2.15
C VAL A 225 -5.89 -2.84 2.09
N ALA A 226 -5.21 -3.04 3.22
CA ALA A 226 -3.78 -2.83 3.42
C ALA A 226 -3.05 -4.18 3.39
N PHE A 227 -3.05 -4.84 2.23
CA PHE A 227 -2.52 -6.21 2.06
C PHE A 227 -1.16 -6.44 2.75
N PRO A 228 -0.12 -5.60 2.50
CA PRO A 228 1.13 -5.62 3.26
C PRO A 228 1.00 -5.68 4.78
N ILE A 229 0.26 -4.73 5.34
CA ILE A 229 0.23 -4.46 6.77
C ILE A 229 -0.63 -5.50 7.48
N GLU A 230 -1.71 -5.94 6.86
CA GLU A 230 -2.59 -6.93 7.45
C GLU A 230 -1.84 -8.25 7.71
N MET A 231 -1.05 -8.67 6.72
CA MET A 231 -0.18 -9.85 6.81
C MET A 231 0.97 -9.66 7.79
N ALA A 232 1.58 -8.46 7.87
CA ALA A 232 2.78 -8.22 8.66
C ALA A 232 2.47 -8.00 10.16
N MET A 233 1.41 -7.27 10.49
CA MET A 233 1.16 -6.78 11.84
C MET A 233 0.12 -7.57 12.63
N ARG A 234 -0.25 -8.77 12.16
CA ARG A 234 -1.31 -9.63 12.72
C ARG A 234 -2.70 -8.99 12.72
N HIS A 235 -3.04 -8.23 11.68
CA HIS A 235 -4.45 -7.89 11.49
C HIS A 235 -5.23 -9.12 11.01
N GLY A 236 -4.59 -9.97 10.21
CA GLY A 236 -5.13 -11.22 9.71
C GLY A 236 -4.87 -11.42 8.21
N THR A 237 -5.59 -12.36 7.62
CA THR A 237 -5.59 -12.58 6.16
C THR A 237 -6.41 -11.49 5.48
N PRO A 238 -5.84 -10.74 4.52
CA PRO A 238 -6.61 -9.79 3.72
C PRO A 238 -7.89 -10.40 3.12
N PRO A 239 -9.07 -9.76 3.25
CA PRO A 239 -10.36 -10.40 2.98
C PRO A 239 -10.73 -10.50 1.49
N ILE A 240 -9.74 -10.55 0.58
CA ILE A 240 -9.98 -10.50 -0.87
C ILE A 240 -10.86 -11.65 -1.38
N LEU A 241 -10.70 -12.86 -0.84
CA LEU A 241 -11.54 -14.00 -1.24
C LEU A 241 -13.00 -13.81 -0.81
N LYS A 242 -13.22 -13.26 0.39
CA LYS A 242 -14.57 -12.96 0.89
C LYS A 242 -15.23 -11.87 0.05
N MET A 243 -14.45 -10.87 -0.37
CA MET A 243 -14.94 -9.83 -1.27
C MET A 243 -15.29 -10.40 -2.65
N GLN A 244 -14.46 -11.27 -3.23
CA GLN A 244 -14.78 -11.95 -4.50
C GLN A 244 -16.05 -12.82 -4.40
N GLU A 245 -16.23 -13.56 -3.30
CA GLU A 245 -17.44 -14.34 -3.03
C GLU A 245 -18.71 -13.45 -3.05
N LEU A 246 -18.60 -12.24 -2.52
CA LEU A 246 -19.72 -11.29 -2.42
C LEU A 246 -19.88 -10.37 -3.64
N GLY A 247 -19.03 -10.50 -4.66
CA GLY A 247 -19.00 -9.59 -5.81
C GLY A 247 -18.59 -8.16 -5.46
N MET A 248 -17.83 -7.99 -4.38
CA MET A 248 -17.28 -6.71 -3.93
C MET A 248 -15.82 -6.56 -4.37
N GLU A 249 -15.37 -5.33 -4.51
CA GLU A 249 -13.98 -5.03 -4.87
C GLU A 249 -13.36 -4.02 -3.88
N PRO A 250 -12.06 -4.16 -3.55
CA PRO A 250 -11.41 -3.24 -2.65
C PRO A 250 -10.84 -2.02 -3.37
N SER A 251 -10.51 -1.00 -2.57
CA SER A 251 -9.44 -0.05 -2.87
C SER A 251 -8.17 -0.44 -2.09
N LEU A 252 -7.02 0.08 -2.50
CA LEU A 252 -5.73 -0.26 -1.89
C LEU A 252 -5.27 0.80 -0.89
N SER A 253 -4.63 0.32 0.17
CA SER A 253 -4.16 1.11 1.31
C SER A 253 -2.69 0.87 1.59
N SER A 254 -1.93 1.93 1.85
CA SER A 254 -0.59 1.79 2.45
C SER A 254 -0.64 1.64 3.96
N ASP A 255 -1.69 2.17 4.61
CA ASP A 255 -1.91 2.16 6.05
C ASP A 255 -0.76 2.86 6.80
N VAL A 256 0.32 2.17 7.11
CA VAL A 256 1.47 2.74 7.85
C VAL A 256 2.78 2.53 7.09
N GLU A 257 3.68 3.51 7.16
CA GLU A 257 5.04 3.39 6.62
C GLU A 257 6.11 3.13 7.69
N THR A 258 5.68 2.84 8.92
CA THR A 258 6.54 2.37 10.01
C THR A 258 7.08 0.95 9.77
N THR A 259 6.40 0.18 8.91
CA THR A 259 6.66 -1.24 8.63
C THR A 259 7.06 -1.50 7.17
N MET A 260 6.33 -0.95 6.21
CA MET A 260 6.46 -1.26 4.78
C MET A 260 6.53 0.03 3.94
N ALA A 261 7.02 -0.10 2.71
CA ALA A 261 6.99 0.97 1.71
C ALA A 261 5.55 1.40 1.35
N ALA A 262 5.22 2.68 1.55
CA ALA A 262 3.94 3.27 1.14
C ALA A 262 3.90 3.69 -0.35
N ASP A 263 3.92 2.72 -1.27
CA ASP A 263 3.71 2.94 -2.70
C ASP A 263 2.79 1.90 -3.35
N SER A 264 2.06 2.33 -4.38
CA SER A 264 1.06 1.50 -5.05
C SER A 264 1.64 0.26 -5.72
N PHE A 265 2.91 0.27 -6.16
CA PHE A 265 3.52 -0.93 -6.75
C PHE A 265 3.64 -2.06 -5.74
N THR A 266 4.06 -1.72 -4.51
CA THR A 266 4.07 -2.66 -3.38
C THR A 266 2.66 -3.17 -3.08
N LEU A 267 1.66 -2.28 -2.97
CA LEU A 267 0.28 -2.68 -2.68
C LEU A 267 -0.29 -3.62 -3.74
N MET A 268 -0.11 -3.27 -5.01
CA MET A 268 -0.58 -4.06 -6.14
C MET A 268 0.09 -5.44 -6.20
N ARG A 269 1.41 -5.51 -6.02
CA ARG A 269 2.13 -6.81 -5.98
C ARG A 269 1.68 -7.68 -4.81
N SER A 270 1.49 -7.09 -3.63
CA SER A 270 1.06 -7.83 -2.45
C SER A 270 -0.35 -8.40 -2.63
N ALA A 271 -1.30 -7.60 -3.15
CA ALA A 271 -2.65 -8.06 -3.45
C ALA A 271 -2.66 -9.23 -4.46
N MET A 272 -1.94 -9.05 -5.57
CA MET A 272 -1.84 -10.05 -6.64
C MET A 272 -1.19 -11.35 -6.15
N THR A 273 -0.07 -11.25 -5.43
CA THR A 273 0.71 -12.41 -4.99
C THR A 273 -0.02 -13.19 -3.91
N MET A 274 -0.56 -12.50 -2.91
CA MET A 274 -1.29 -13.12 -1.80
C MET A 274 -2.53 -13.87 -2.30
N GLN A 275 -3.38 -13.25 -3.13
CA GLN A 275 -4.58 -13.92 -3.62
C GLN A 275 -4.19 -15.16 -4.41
N ARG A 276 -3.24 -15.02 -5.35
CA ARG A 276 -2.84 -16.13 -6.22
C ARG A 276 -2.23 -17.27 -5.43
N MET A 277 -1.45 -16.99 -4.38
CA MET A 277 -0.96 -18.01 -3.45
C MET A 277 -2.12 -18.83 -2.88
N LEU A 278 -3.15 -18.16 -2.32
CA LEU A 278 -4.29 -18.85 -1.71
C LEU A 278 -5.08 -19.68 -2.73
N VAL A 279 -5.47 -19.10 -3.86
CA VAL A 279 -6.30 -19.80 -4.85
C VAL A 279 -5.54 -20.91 -5.56
N ASN A 280 -4.26 -20.71 -5.89
CA ASN A 280 -3.46 -21.79 -6.46
C ASN A 280 -3.30 -22.94 -5.46
N GLN A 281 -3.10 -22.65 -4.18
CA GLN A 281 -3.06 -23.68 -3.14
C GLN A 281 -4.38 -24.44 -3.06
N MET A 282 -5.53 -23.75 -3.08
CA MET A 282 -6.86 -24.38 -3.11
C MET A 282 -7.01 -25.33 -4.31
N ILE A 283 -6.56 -24.93 -5.51
CA ILE A 283 -6.63 -25.77 -6.72
C ILE A 283 -5.73 -27.00 -6.58
N LEU A 284 -4.51 -26.83 -6.05
CA LEU A 284 -3.59 -27.95 -5.86
C LEU A 284 -4.10 -28.96 -4.83
N GLU A 285 -4.73 -28.51 -3.74
CA GLU A 285 -5.33 -29.36 -2.71
C GLU A 285 -6.52 -30.19 -3.20
N GLN A 286 -7.17 -29.77 -4.29
CA GLN A 286 -8.24 -30.53 -4.93
C GLN A 286 -7.72 -31.66 -5.83
N GLY A 287 -6.42 -31.66 -6.14
CA GLY A 287 -5.81 -32.60 -7.09
C GLY A 287 -5.44 -33.95 -6.49
N ASP A 288 -5.59 -34.99 -7.31
CA ASP A 288 -4.87 -36.25 -7.13
C ASP A 288 -3.63 -36.24 -8.02
N PHE A 289 -2.44 -36.26 -7.42
CA PHE A 289 -1.15 -36.25 -8.14
C PHE A 289 -0.63 -37.66 -8.45
N THR A 290 -1.50 -38.66 -8.40
CA THR A 290 -1.16 -40.03 -8.79
C THR A 290 -1.20 -40.17 -10.32
N PRO A 291 -0.12 -40.62 -10.98
CA PRO A 291 -0.13 -40.86 -12.42
C PRO A 291 -1.33 -41.71 -12.86
N PRO A 292 -2.01 -41.38 -13.98
CA PRO A 292 -1.61 -40.41 -15.02
C PRO A 292 -2.10 -38.97 -14.75
N ASN A 293 -2.62 -38.67 -13.57
CA ASN A 293 -3.15 -37.34 -13.26
C ASN A 293 -1.99 -36.34 -13.12
N GLU A 294 -2.14 -35.18 -13.77
CA GLU A 294 -1.17 -34.08 -13.73
C GLU A 294 -1.71 -32.90 -12.91
N TRP A 295 -1.64 -31.67 -13.44
CA TRP A 295 -2.11 -30.46 -12.79
C TRP A 295 -3.63 -30.47 -12.63
N PRO A 296 -4.15 -30.29 -11.40
CA PRO A 296 -5.58 -30.19 -11.18
C PRO A 296 -6.17 -28.97 -11.89
N LYS A 297 -7.41 -29.13 -12.34
CA LYS A 297 -8.22 -28.02 -12.84
C LYS A 297 -9.01 -27.42 -11.68
N PRO A 298 -9.30 -26.10 -11.69
CA PRO A 298 -10.16 -25.49 -10.68
C PRO A 298 -11.54 -26.17 -10.67
N ALA A 299 -11.99 -26.63 -9.51
CA ALA A 299 -13.35 -27.09 -9.32
C ALA A 299 -14.36 -25.93 -9.42
N GLU A 300 -15.63 -26.26 -9.68
CA GLU A 300 -16.73 -25.28 -9.61
C GLU A 300 -16.75 -24.59 -8.24
N GLY A 301 -16.99 -23.28 -8.24
CA GLY A 301 -16.94 -22.46 -7.02
C GLY A 301 -15.54 -22.02 -6.58
N THR A 302 -14.47 -22.47 -7.23
CA THR A 302 -13.12 -21.93 -6.97
C THR A 302 -13.05 -20.47 -7.41
N PRO A 303 -12.61 -19.53 -6.55
CA PRO A 303 -12.48 -18.12 -6.93
C PRO A 303 -11.57 -17.93 -8.13
N ALA A 304 -11.92 -17.00 -9.03
CA ALA A 304 -11.06 -16.67 -10.15
C ALA A 304 -9.77 -16.00 -9.65
N LEU A 305 -8.63 -16.31 -10.29
CA LEU A 305 -7.38 -15.60 -10.04
C LEU A 305 -7.53 -14.13 -10.46
N LEU A 306 -7.07 -13.21 -9.60
CA LEU A 306 -6.94 -11.80 -9.93
C LEU A 306 -6.12 -11.65 -11.22
N THR A 307 -6.60 -10.72 -12.06
CA THR A 307 -5.88 -10.21 -13.21
C THR A 307 -5.15 -8.93 -12.84
N VAL A 308 -4.13 -8.58 -13.61
CA VAL A 308 -3.44 -7.29 -13.48
C VAL A 308 -4.37 -6.10 -13.74
N ARG A 309 -5.49 -6.29 -14.45
CA ARG A 309 -6.50 -5.24 -14.64
C ARG A 309 -7.36 -5.03 -13.40
N ASP A 310 -7.67 -6.09 -12.66
CA ASP A 310 -8.40 -5.98 -11.39
C ASP A 310 -7.59 -5.13 -10.42
N VAL A 311 -6.31 -5.49 -10.24
CA VAL A 311 -5.42 -4.80 -9.32
C VAL A 311 -5.16 -3.33 -9.70
N LEU A 312 -5.05 -3.02 -11.00
CA LEU A 312 -4.99 -1.62 -11.47
C LEU A 312 -6.27 -0.85 -11.15
N ARG A 313 -7.43 -1.50 -11.24
CA ARG A 313 -8.72 -0.90 -10.89
C ARG A 313 -8.75 -0.53 -9.39
N TYR A 314 -8.28 -1.46 -8.54
CA TYR A 314 -8.18 -1.25 -7.09
C TYR A 314 -7.28 -0.06 -6.75
N ALA A 315 -6.18 0.11 -7.48
CA ALA A 315 -5.20 1.19 -7.29
C ALA A 315 -5.61 2.55 -7.89
N THR A 316 -6.72 2.62 -8.64
CA THR A 316 -7.14 3.83 -9.36
C THR A 316 -8.62 4.15 -9.16
N VAL A 317 -9.50 3.64 -10.04
CA VAL A 317 -10.92 4.02 -10.08
C VAL A 317 -11.67 3.59 -8.83
N ASN A 318 -11.42 2.40 -8.27
CA ASN A 318 -12.09 1.98 -7.03
C ASN A 318 -11.69 2.90 -5.89
N GLY A 319 -10.40 3.23 -5.76
CA GLY A 319 -9.95 4.19 -4.75
C GLY A 319 -10.64 5.55 -4.87
N ALA A 320 -10.77 6.08 -6.10
CA ALA A 320 -11.48 7.32 -6.34
C ALA A 320 -12.98 7.21 -5.97
N GLU A 321 -13.65 6.12 -6.34
CA GLU A 321 -15.06 5.88 -6.04
C GLU A 321 -15.32 5.72 -4.54
N HIS A 322 -14.48 4.95 -3.85
CA HIS A 322 -14.59 4.69 -2.42
C HIS A 322 -14.48 5.98 -1.60
N LEU A 323 -13.62 6.90 -2.04
CA LEU A 323 -13.47 8.25 -1.45
C LEU A 323 -14.53 9.26 -1.92
N GLY A 324 -15.48 8.88 -2.78
CA GLY A 324 -16.50 9.79 -3.31
C GLY A 324 -15.98 10.76 -4.40
N LEU A 325 -14.78 10.51 -4.90
CA LEU A 325 -14.07 11.32 -5.90
C LEU A 325 -14.16 10.74 -7.32
N GLY A 326 -14.98 9.70 -7.54
CA GLY A 326 -15.14 9.03 -8.83
C GLY A 326 -15.57 9.95 -9.97
N ARG A 327 -16.21 11.09 -9.68
CA ARG A 327 -16.53 12.13 -10.68
C ARG A 327 -15.34 13.03 -11.05
N LYS A 328 -14.32 13.10 -10.21
CA LYS A 328 -13.15 13.98 -10.36
C LYS A 328 -11.94 13.25 -10.91
N THR A 329 -11.68 12.02 -10.46
CA THR A 329 -10.41 11.31 -10.73
C THR A 329 -10.64 9.80 -10.94
N GLY A 330 -9.55 9.02 -10.97
CA GLY A 330 -9.55 7.56 -11.07
C GLY A 330 -9.60 7.00 -12.49
N THR A 331 -10.04 7.78 -13.49
CA THR A 331 -10.00 7.39 -14.92
C THR A 331 -9.59 8.56 -15.80
N LEU A 332 -9.02 8.26 -16.97
CA LEU A 332 -8.78 9.27 -18.01
C LEU A 332 -10.04 9.39 -18.88
N THR A 333 -10.99 10.23 -18.43
CA THR A 333 -12.29 10.44 -19.08
C THR A 333 -12.54 11.93 -19.26
N PRO A 334 -12.97 12.42 -20.44
CA PRO A 334 -13.28 13.84 -20.63
C PRO A 334 -14.22 14.38 -19.55
N GLY A 335 -13.90 15.55 -18.99
CA GLY A 335 -14.64 16.17 -17.89
C GLY A 335 -14.08 15.86 -16.49
N LYS A 336 -13.23 14.83 -16.33
CA LYS A 336 -12.48 14.59 -15.09
C LYS A 336 -11.25 15.48 -14.99
N GLU A 337 -10.78 15.70 -13.77
CA GLU A 337 -9.54 16.44 -13.49
C GLU A 337 -8.30 15.63 -13.93
N ALA A 338 -7.25 16.33 -14.36
CA ALA A 338 -6.03 15.70 -14.86
C ALA A 338 -5.11 15.26 -13.71
N ASP A 339 -5.50 14.18 -13.03
CA ASP A 339 -4.67 13.40 -12.11
C ASP A 339 -4.01 12.24 -12.88
N ILE A 340 -2.77 12.44 -13.31
CA ILE A 340 -2.10 11.61 -14.32
C ILE A 340 -0.70 11.24 -13.85
N VAL A 341 -0.33 9.97 -14.05
CA VAL A 341 1.06 9.51 -13.95
C VAL A 341 1.58 9.02 -15.30
N LEU A 342 2.81 9.43 -15.62
CA LEU A 342 3.60 8.92 -16.74
C LEU A 342 4.67 8.00 -16.18
N LEU A 343 4.75 6.79 -16.74
CA LEU A 343 5.66 5.74 -16.30
C LEU A 343 6.66 5.43 -17.42
N ASP A 344 7.94 5.35 -17.06
CA ASP A 344 9.01 4.97 -17.97
C ASP A 344 8.94 3.48 -18.27
N ALA A 345 8.42 3.17 -19.46
CA ALA A 345 8.29 1.81 -19.97
C ALA A 345 9.52 1.32 -20.74
N THR A 346 10.61 2.11 -20.75
CA THR A 346 11.89 1.80 -21.41
C THR A 346 13.00 1.48 -20.41
N ALA A 347 12.74 1.59 -19.12
CA ALA A 347 13.66 1.23 -18.06
C ALA A 347 14.05 -0.26 -18.12
N LEU A 348 15.24 -0.59 -17.60
CA LEU A 348 15.81 -1.94 -17.64
C LEU A 348 14.95 -2.99 -16.95
N ASN A 349 14.19 -2.62 -15.91
CA ASN A 349 13.32 -3.53 -15.17
C ASN A 349 12.07 -3.97 -15.95
N VAL A 350 11.75 -3.31 -17.07
CA VAL A 350 10.51 -3.56 -17.84
C VAL A 350 10.72 -3.82 -19.33
N THR A 351 11.92 -3.61 -19.85
CA THR A 351 12.22 -3.79 -21.28
C THR A 351 12.63 -5.25 -21.57
N PRO A 352 12.11 -5.89 -22.65
CA PRO A 352 11.09 -5.40 -23.58
C PRO A 352 9.67 -5.42 -23.00
N LEU A 353 8.88 -4.39 -23.33
CA LEU A 353 7.54 -4.21 -22.80
C LEU A 353 6.50 -5.12 -23.49
N ASN A 354 6.35 -6.34 -22.97
CA ASN A 354 5.45 -7.35 -23.57
C ASN A 354 3.98 -7.20 -23.13
N ASN A 355 3.73 -6.72 -21.91
CA ASN A 355 2.39 -6.54 -21.36
C ASN A 355 2.36 -5.29 -20.49
N VAL A 356 1.68 -4.22 -20.95
CA VAL A 356 1.69 -2.93 -20.25
C VAL A 356 1.08 -3.00 -18.85
N PRO A 357 -0.15 -3.52 -18.64
CA PRO A 357 -0.69 -3.69 -17.29
C PRO A 357 0.16 -4.58 -16.39
N GLY A 358 0.73 -5.66 -16.95
CA GLY A 358 1.62 -6.58 -16.24
C GLY A 358 2.93 -5.92 -15.83
N ALA A 359 3.51 -5.06 -16.66
CA ALA A 359 4.68 -4.29 -16.29
C ALA A 359 4.37 -3.36 -15.11
N VAL A 360 3.26 -2.62 -15.15
CA VAL A 360 2.87 -1.71 -14.07
C VAL A 360 2.62 -2.45 -12.75
N VAL A 361 1.88 -3.55 -12.78
CA VAL A 361 1.50 -4.28 -11.55
C VAL A 361 2.65 -5.13 -11.00
N SER A 362 3.42 -5.78 -11.87
CA SER A 362 4.35 -6.84 -11.45
C SER A 362 5.82 -6.43 -11.47
N LEU A 363 6.23 -5.48 -12.32
CA LEU A 363 7.64 -5.20 -12.58
C LEU A 363 8.09 -3.79 -12.16
N MET A 364 7.24 -2.79 -12.38
CA MET A 364 7.58 -1.38 -12.11
C MET A 364 7.70 -1.08 -10.62
N ASP A 365 8.50 -0.08 -10.30
CA ASP A 365 8.64 0.49 -8.97
C ASP A 365 8.67 2.03 -9.04
N ARG A 366 8.94 2.68 -7.91
CA ARG A 366 8.96 4.15 -7.79
C ARG A 366 9.89 4.83 -8.81
N SER A 367 10.97 4.17 -9.22
CA SER A 367 11.93 4.71 -10.18
C SER A 367 11.34 4.85 -11.59
N ASN A 368 10.30 4.08 -11.92
CA ASN A 368 9.60 4.21 -13.21
C ASN A 368 8.68 5.44 -13.25
N VAL A 369 8.37 6.09 -12.13
CA VAL A 369 7.51 7.28 -12.12
C VAL A 369 8.29 8.47 -12.64
N GLU A 370 7.97 8.93 -13.85
CA GLU A 370 8.69 10.01 -14.53
C GLU A 370 8.02 11.37 -14.29
N THR A 371 6.72 11.45 -14.53
CA THR A 371 5.93 12.68 -14.38
C THR A 371 4.64 12.40 -13.62
N VAL A 372 4.29 13.32 -12.73
CA VAL A 372 3.04 13.30 -11.95
C VAL A 372 2.35 14.64 -12.10
N ILE A 373 1.07 14.58 -12.47
CA ILE A 373 0.18 15.72 -12.68
C ILE A 373 -1.00 15.55 -11.73
N VAL A 374 -1.35 16.60 -11.00
CA VAL A 374 -2.51 16.64 -10.10
C VAL A 374 -3.36 17.85 -10.46
N ALA A 375 -4.64 17.64 -10.77
CA ALA A 375 -5.55 18.67 -11.23
C ALA A 375 -4.94 19.55 -12.34
N GLY A 376 -4.22 18.93 -13.28
CA GLY A 376 -3.55 19.63 -14.40
C GLY A 376 -2.24 20.34 -14.05
N LYS A 377 -1.81 20.33 -12.79
CA LYS A 377 -0.54 20.92 -12.35
C LYS A 377 0.55 19.86 -12.24
N VAL A 378 1.69 20.10 -12.89
CA VAL A 378 2.86 19.22 -12.80
C VAL A 378 3.47 19.29 -11.40
N ARG A 379 3.59 18.14 -10.73
CA ARG A 379 4.17 17.97 -9.38
C ARG A 379 5.52 17.25 -9.41
N LYS A 380 5.70 16.36 -10.38
CA LYS A 380 6.97 15.69 -10.69
C LYS A 380 7.20 15.77 -12.20
N TRP A 381 8.43 16.03 -12.61
CA TRP A 381 8.83 16.13 -14.01
C TRP A 381 10.21 15.51 -14.22
N LYS A 382 10.36 14.63 -15.21
CA LYS A 382 11.64 13.98 -15.52
C LYS A 382 12.31 13.34 -14.31
N GLY A 383 11.51 12.61 -13.54
CA GLY A 383 11.97 11.89 -12.34
C GLY A 383 12.27 12.79 -11.14
N ARG A 384 11.96 14.08 -11.18
CA ARG A 384 12.27 15.02 -10.08
C ARG A 384 11.03 15.80 -9.65
N LEU A 385 10.81 15.91 -8.34
CA LEU A 385 9.82 16.82 -7.77
C LEU A 385 10.15 18.28 -8.17
N VAL A 386 9.11 19.07 -8.45
CA VAL A 386 9.25 20.49 -8.86
C VAL A 386 9.65 21.39 -7.68
N ASP A 387 10.33 22.52 -7.91
CA ASP A 387 11.09 23.24 -6.87
C ASP A 387 10.26 23.73 -5.66
N GLY A 388 8.97 24.07 -5.84
CA GLY A 388 8.07 24.38 -4.71
C GLY A 388 7.87 23.21 -3.74
N VAL A 389 8.02 21.98 -4.22
CA VAL A 389 7.98 20.74 -3.43
C VAL A 389 9.34 20.45 -2.75
N ARG A 390 10.46 20.83 -3.38
CA ARG A 390 11.80 20.53 -2.85
C ARG A 390 12.17 21.28 -1.57
N HIS A 391 11.74 22.53 -1.44
CA HIS A 391 12.00 23.34 -0.24
C HIS A 391 11.34 22.77 1.03
N ALA A 392 10.27 22.00 0.89
CA ALA A 392 9.64 21.27 1.99
C ALA A 392 10.45 20.02 2.38
N ALA A 393 10.92 19.24 1.40
CA ALA A 393 11.76 18.05 1.65
C ALA A 393 13.10 18.38 2.35
N GLY A 394 13.76 19.49 1.97
CA GLY A 394 15.02 19.91 2.59
C GLY A 394 14.91 20.30 4.06
N ARG A 395 13.75 20.83 4.49
CA ARG A 395 13.48 21.15 5.90
C ARG A 395 13.30 19.90 6.75
N VAL A 396 12.70 18.84 6.19
CA VAL A 396 12.48 17.56 6.88
C VAL A 396 13.79 16.83 7.12
N MET A 397 14.66 16.77 6.10
CA MET A 397 16.00 16.20 6.26
C MET A 397 16.79 16.89 7.37
N GLN A 398 16.71 18.23 7.48
CA GLN A 398 17.34 18.96 8.59
C GLN A 398 16.73 18.58 9.95
N VAL A 399 15.41 18.44 10.06
CA VAL A 399 14.75 18.05 11.33
C VAL A 399 15.11 16.61 11.74
N VAL A 400 15.20 15.70 10.78
CA VAL A 400 15.61 14.30 11.02
C VAL A 400 17.11 14.19 11.30
N GLU A 401 17.96 14.95 10.62
CA GLU A 401 19.42 15.00 10.90
C GLU A 401 19.74 15.69 12.24
N LEU A 402 18.96 16.67 12.68
CA LEU A 402 19.09 17.30 14.01
C LEU A 402 18.70 16.36 15.16
N SER A 403 18.14 15.18 14.86
CA SER A 403 17.70 14.19 15.85
C SER A 403 18.75 13.09 16.12
N ARG A 404 19.91 13.12 15.46
CA ARG A 404 20.98 12.13 15.67
C ARG A 404 22.27 12.77 16.17
N ALA A 405 22.39 12.85 17.50
CA ALA A 405 23.60 12.44 18.23
C ALA A 405 23.35 12.43 19.75
N GLY A 406 22.98 11.26 20.29
CA GLY A 406 23.59 10.66 21.49
C GLY A 406 23.92 11.48 22.75
N ASP A 407 23.10 12.45 23.18
CA ASP A 407 23.21 13.01 24.54
C ASP A 407 21.82 13.11 25.21
N PRO A 408 21.50 12.25 26.20
CA PRO A 408 20.18 12.25 26.82
C PRO A 408 19.99 13.29 27.93
N ARG A 409 20.94 14.20 28.24
CA ARG A 409 20.69 15.24 29.26
C ARG A 409 21.42 16.56 29.00
N GLN A 410 20.62 17.62 28.82
CA GLN A 410 20.84 19.03 29.20
C GLN A 410 20.94 20.07 28.07
N ARG A 411 19.96 20.99 28.08
CA ARG A 411 20.02 22.41 27.65
C ARG A 411 20.07 22.70 26.15
N HIS A 412 19.00 22.42 25.43
CA HIS A 412 18.59 23.30 24.33
C HIS A 412 17.22 23.89 24.68
N LEU A 413 17.13 25.22 24.62
CA LEU A 413 16.07 26.08 25.14
C LEU A 413 16.18 26.40 26.64
N ARG A 414 17.22 27.17 27.01
CA ARG A 414 17.08 28.08 28.16
C ARG A 414 16.21 29.26 27.71
N VAL A 415 14.94 29.21 28.09
CA VAL A 415 14.08 30.39 28.20
C VAL A 415 14.56 31.13 29.45
N ASP A 416 15.37 32.19 29.29
CA ASP A 416 15.50 33.25 30.30
C ASP A 416 16.15 34.53 29.74
N ARG A 417 15.28 35.54 29.53
CA ARG A 417 15.50 37.01 29.51
C ARG A 417 16.00 37.71 28.23
N PRO A 418 15.61 39.01 28.06
CA PRO A 418 15.43 39.63 26.75
C PRO A 418 16.65 40.45 26.31
N ARG A 419 17.08 40.27 25.06
CA ARG A 419 17.69 41.29 24.20
C ARG A 419 17.85 40.70 22.80
N GLN A 420 17.44 41.47 21.80
CA GLN A 420 17.57 41.19 20.36
C GLN A 420 18.90 40.52 20.02
N LEU A 421 18.84 39.50 19.18
CA LEU A 421 19.98 39.07 18.38
C LEU A 421 19.59 39.23 16.91
N GLN A 422 20.19 40.22 16.27
CA GLN A 422 20.30 40.31 14.83
C GLN A 422 20.87 39.00 14.30
N VAL A 423 20.10 38.30 13.48
CA VAL A 423 20.67 37.25 12.63
C VAL A 423 21.26 37.95 11.42
N GLY A 424 22.59 38.08 11.42
CA GLY A 424 23.33 38.46 10.23
C GLY A 424 23.24 37.34 9.20
N ALA A 425 22.43 37.54 8.15
CA ALA A 425 22.48 36.70 6.97
C ALA A 425 23.80 36.98 6.23
N ARG A 426 24.76 36.06 6.30
CA ARG A 426 25.79 35.97 5.26
C ARG A 426 25.26 35.04 4.17
N VAL A 427 24.96 35.62 3.02
CA VAL A 427 24.93 34.88 1.76
C VAL A 427 26.39 34.73 1.34
N GLU A 428 26.95 33.54 1.45
CA GLU A 428 28.24 33.26 0.82
C GLU A 428 28.04 33.16 -0.69
N ALA A 429 28.75 34.02 -1.42
CA ALA A 429 28.88 33.90 -2.87
C ALA A 429 29.67 32.62 -3.19
N GLY A 430 29.16 31.84 -4.14
CA GLY A 430 29.66 30.50 -4.45
C GLY A 430 31.17 30.44 -4.67
N GLY A 431 31.82 29.43 -4.08
CA GLY A 431 33.25 29.23 -4.26
C GLY A 431 33.95 28.31 -3.27
N HIS A 432 33.36 27.18 -2.87
CA HIS A 432 34.11 26.09 -2.25
C HIS A 432 33.76 24.75 -2.89
N VAL A 433 34.75 24.18 -3.56
CA VAL A 433 34.68 22.91 -4.30
C VAL A 433 34.67 21.76 -3.30
N VAL A 434 33.54 21.04 -3.22
CA VAL A 434 33.48 19.70 -2.63
C VAL A 434 33.51 18.73 -3.81
N HIS A 435 34.62 18.01 -3.97
CA HIS A 435 35.06 17.15 -5.10
C HIS A 435 35.87 17.87 -6.20
N GLY A 436 37.19 17.65 -6.18
CA GLY A 436 38.13 18.19 -7.18
C GLY A 436 38.11 17.50 -8.55
N LEU A 437 37.44 16.35 -8.70
CA LEU A 437 37.25 15.64 -9.97
C LEU A 437 35.95 14.81 -9.89
N ALA A 438 35.10 14.87 -10.92
CA ALA A 438 34.02 13.92 -11.11
C ALA A 438 34.61 12.56 -11.53
N PRO A 439 34.06 11.40 -11.09
CA PRO A 439 34.41 10.12 -11.69
C PRO A 439 34.08 10.18 -13.18
N GLY A 440 35.08 9.92 -14.04
CA GLY A 440 34.87 9.83 -15.48
C GLY A 440 34.06 8.59 -15.85
N PRO A 441 33.43 8.55 -17.04
CA PRO A 441 32.78 7.34 -17.52
C PRO A 441 33.82 6.23 -17.65
N GLU A 442 33.49 5.03 -17.18
CA GLU A 442 34.34 3.85 -17.32
C GLU A 442 34.69 3.65 -18.80
N ARG A 443 35.97 3.84 -19.13
CA ARG A 443 36.53 3.42 -20.42
C ARG A 443 37.11 2.02 -20.24
N ALA A 444 36.69 1.09 -21.10
CA ALA A 444 37.33 -0.20 -21.24
C ALA A 444 38.80 -0.01 -21.64
N GLY A 445 39.71 -0.47 -20.78
CA GLY A 445 41.16 -0.48 -21.02
C GLY A 445 41.67 -1.89 -21.30
N ALA A 446 42.05 -2.10 -22.56
CA ALA A 446 42.99 -3.07 -23.14
C ALA A 446 43.24 -4.45 -22.49
N THR A 447 42.83 -5.48 -23.25
CA THR A 447 43.49 -6.78 -23.51
C THR A 447 44.50 -7.31 -22.47
N LEU A 448 44.07 -8.34 -21.74
CA LEU A 448 44.95 -9.38 -21.23
C LEU A 448 44.76 -10.63 -22.08
N ASP A 449 45.89 -11.22 -22.46
CA ASP A 449 46.03 -12.39 -23.34
C ASP A 449 45.30 -13.65 -22.85
N GLU A 450 45.11 -14.56 -23.79
CA GLU A 450 44.51 -15.89 -23.64
C GLU A 450 45.13 -16.75 -22.53
N ALA A 451 44.29 -17.70 -22.08
CA ALA A 451 44.56 -18.93 -21.33
C ALA A 451 44.46 -18.87 -19.79
N ALA A 452 43.34 -19.40 -19.28
CA ALA A 452 43.27 -20.53 -18.33
C ALA A 452 41.94 -20.50 -17.55
N GLN A 453 40.91 -21.17 -18.08
CA GLN A 453 39.77 -21.62 -17.26
C GLN A 453 40.14 -22.97 -16.63
N GLY A 454 40.10 -23.06 -15.30
CA GLY A 454 40.09 -24.30 -14.54
C GLY A 454 39.02 -24.21 -13.44
N PRO A 455 38.31 -25.32 -13.12
CA PRO A 455 37.26 -25.32 -12.09
C PRO A 455 37.87 -25.18 -10.69
N VAL A 456 37.24 -24.36 -9.84
CA VAL A 456 37.63 -24.24 -8.42
C VAL A 456 36.83 -25.26 -7.61
N GLU A 457 37.48 -26.37 -7.26
CA GLU A 457 37.03 -27.27 -6.20
C GLU A 457 37.43 -26.70 -4.82
N GLY A 458 36.51 -26.79 -3.84
CA GLY A 458 36.84 -26.70 -2.41
C GLY A 458 36.46 -25.40 -1.71
N MET A 459 35.20 -25.30 -1.26
CA MET A 459 34.83 -24.42 -0.15
C MET A 459 33.99 -25.23 0.85
N ARG A 460 34.59 -25.58 2.00
CA ARG A 460 33.87 -26.11 3.17
C ARG A 460 33.51 -24.94 4.09
N VAL A 461 32.25 -24.86 4.50
CA VAL A 461 31.78 -23.98 5.57
C VAL A 461 31.81 -24.77 6.88
N CYS A 462 32.54 -24.29 7.88
CA CYS A 462 32.59 -24.88 9.22
C CYS A 462 31.43 -24.34 10.07
N VAL A 463 30.58 -25.23 10.58
CA VAL A 463 29.56 -24.94 11.60
C VAL A 463 30.17 -25.18 12.98
N GLY A 464 30.07 -24.18 13.86
CA GLY A 464 30.60 -24.21 15.23
C GLY A 464 29.88 -25.20 16.14
N GLN A 465 30.68 -25.82 17.02
CA GLN A 465 30.37 -26.95 17.91
C GLN A 465 29.50 -26.61 19.13
N PRO A 466 28.84 -27.62 19.74
CA PRO A 466 28.16 -27.50 21.03
C PRO A 466 29.12 -27.62 22.23
N TRP A 467 28.75 -26.96 23.33
CA TRP A 467 29.46 -26.89 24.60
C TRP A 467 29.28 -28.20 25.42
N HIS A 468 30.37 -28.80 25.89
CA HIS A 468 30.37 -29.83 26.95
C HIS A 468 31.37 -29.47 28.05
N GLY A 469 30.97 -29.65 29.31
CA GLY A 469 31.80 -29.48 30.50
C GLY A 469 31.18 -30.07 31.77
N GLU A 470 31.34 -31.39 31.93
CA GLU A 470 31.72 -32.15 33.15
C GLU A 470 30.88 -32.19 34.46
N PRO A 471 31.04 -33.24 35.31
CA PRO A 471 29.97 -33.90 36.08
C PRO A 471 30.11 -33.84 37.62
N ALA A 472 29.02 -34.11 38.37
CA ALA A 472 29.09 -34.60 39.76
C ALA A 472 27.82 -35.36 40.23
N GLN A 473 28.00 -36.68 40.41
CA GLN A 473 27.58 -37.58 41.50
C GLN A 473 26.14 -37.61 42.10
N HIS A 474 25.58 -38.82 41.99
CA HIS A 474 24.79 -39.62 42.96
C HIS A 474 23.49 -39.11 43.60
N LEU A 475 22.37 -39.79 43.31
CA LEU A 475 21.60 -40.68 44.23
C LEU A 475 20.51 -41.46 43.45
N ARG A 476 20.26 -42.73 43.83
CA ARG A 476 19.31 -43.70 43.22
C ARG A 476 17.87 -43.62 43.83
N PRO A 477 16.93 -44.56 43.62
CA PRO A 477 15.91 -44.55 42.55
C PRO A 477 14.45 -44.67 43.08
N GLY A 478 13.45 -44.35 42.25
CA GLY A 478 12.03 -44.59 42.51
C GLY A 478 11.28 -45.05 41.24
N ARG A 479 10.37 -46.01 41.41
CA ARG A 479 9.81 -46.93 40.41
C ARG A 479 8.60 -46.40 39.62
N GLY A 480 8.33 -47.02 38.46
CA GLY A 480 7.00 -47.24 37.87
C GLY A 480 6.84 -46.73 36.44
N ARG A 481 6.87 -47.62 35.42
CA ARG A 481 5.71 -48.07 34.59
C ARG A 481 5.10 -46.92 33.76
N GLU A 482 4.97 -46.95 32.43
CA GLU A 482 4.57 -48.04 31.53
C GLU A 482 4.94 -47.73 30.05
N ASP A 483 4.75 -48.74 29.20
CA ASP A 483 5.39 -49.06 27.91
C ASP A 483 4.97 -48.18 26.68
N PRO A 484 5.77 -48.16 25.59
CA PRO A 484 5.66 -47.28 24.42
C PRO A 484 5.19 -48.02 23.15
N ARG A 485 4.96 -47.28 22.03
CA ARG A 485 5.50 -47.57 20.68
C ARG A 485 4.99 -46.60 19.58
N PRO A 486 5.67 -46.49 18.41
CA PRO A 486 6.21 -45.19 17.99
C PRO A 486 5.87 -44.75 16.55
N HIS A 487 6.15 -43.47 16.29
CA HIS A 487 6.17 -42.84 14.97
C HIS A 487 7.21 -43.48 14.02
N ARG A 488 6.80 -43.77 12.79
CA ARG A 488 7.67 -44.22 11.69
C ARG A 488 8.36 -43.02 11.02
N ARG A 489 9.68 -43.14 10.86
CA ARG A 489 10.57 -42.26 10.09
C ARG A 489 10.46 -42.53 8.59
N TYR A 490 10.57 -41.47 7.79
CA TYR A 490 10.81 -41.51 6.34
C TYR A 490 12.27 -41.94 6.02
N PRO A 491 12.52 -42.69 4.95
CA PRO A 491 13.87 -43.01 4.49
C PRO A 491 14.43 -41.97 3.49
N LEU A 492 15.72 -41.68 3.63
CA LEU A 492 16.55 -40.95 2.66
C LEU A 492 17.02 -41.91 1.54
N PRO A 493 17.19 -41.45 0.28
CA PRO A 493 17.74 -42.28 -0.78
C PRO A 493 19.27 -42.34 -0.74
N GLY A 494 19.79 -43.55 -0.98
CA GLY A 494 21.22 -43.88 -0.97
C GLY A 494 21.94 -43.61 -2.29
N ARG A 495 23.27 -43.51 -2.18
CA ARG A 495 24.28 -43.46 -3.24
C ARG A 495 24.26 -44.69 -4.15
N LEU A 496 24.52 -44.48 -5.43
CA LEU A 496 25.07 -45.46 -6.36
C LEU A 496 26.11 -44.73 -7.24
N ASP A 497 27.35 -45.25 -7.24
CA ASP A 497 28.42 -44.91 -8.18
C ASP A 497 28.92 -46.21 -8.85
N HIS A 498 29.48 -46.04 -10.06
CA HIS A 498 30.17 -46.98 -10.97
C HIS A 498 29.28 -47.81 -11.92
N ASP A 499 29.47 -47.86 -13.25
CA ASP A 499 30.63 -47.57 -14.14
C ASP A 499 30.17 -47.51 -15.65
N PRO A 500 31.03 -47.56 -16.70
CA PRO A 500 31.51 -46.43 -17.52
C PRO A 500 31.15 -46.48 -19.03
N GLY A 501 31.46 -45.41 -19.78
CA GLY A 501 31.88 -45.53 -21.20
C GLY A 501 31.27 -44.59 -22.25
N LEU A 502 32.18 -43.80 -22.87
CA LEU A 502 32.19 -43.28 -24.26
C LEU A 502 31.60 -41.89 -24.58
N ASP A 503 32.49 -40.90 -24.49
CA ASP A 503 32.88 -39.92 -25.52
C ASP A 503 31.99 -39.72 -26.76
N ARG A 504 31.57 -38.45 -26.98
CA ARG A 504 32.01 -37.63 -28.12
C ARG A 504 31.51 -36.17 -28.00
N ALA A 505 32.47 -35.25 -27.99
CA ALA A 505 32.28 -33.81 -28.04
C ALA A 505 31.85 -33.32 -29.44
N ALA A 506 30.99 -32.30 -29.48
CA ALA A 506 30.74 -31.47 -30.66
C ALA A 506 30.72 -29.99 -30.22
N GLY A 507 31.53 -29.17 -30.90
CA GLY A 507 31.84 -27.78 -30.53
C GLY A 507 30.77 -26.72 -30.84
N PRO A 508 31.05 -25.45 -30.51
CA PRO A 508 30.07 -24.37 -30.53
C PRO A 508 29.77 -23.86 -31.95
N GLY A 509 28.50 -23.89 -32.34
CA GLY A 509 27.99 -23.37 -33.61
C GLY A 509 27.79 -21.86 -33.60
N VAL A 510 28.34 -21.21 -34.62
CA VAL A 510 28.20 -19.80 -34.97
C VAL A 510 26.74 -19.48 -35.36
N LEU A 511 26.11 -18.54 -34.66
CA LEU A 511 24.80 -17.98 -35.04
C LEU A 511 25.00 -16.95 -36.16
N GLY A 512 24.62 -17.34 -37.37
CA GLY A 512 24.62 -16.49 -38.57
C GLY A 512 23.49 -15.46 -38.56
N VAL A 513 23.85 -14.23 -38.90
CA VAL A 513 22.96 -13.08 -39.14
C VAL A 513 22.14 -13.32 -40.41
N VAL A 514 20.81 -13.39 -40.29
CA VAL A 514 19.89 -13.36 -41.43
C VAL A 514 19.55 -11.90 -41.77
N ARG A 515 20.10 -11.40 -42.88
CA ARG A 515 19.69 -10.13 -43.50
C ARG A 515 18.46 -10.38 -44.37
N HIS A 516 17.30 -9.84 -43.99
CA HIS A 516 16.16 -9.74 -44.90
C HIS A 516 16.38 -8.60 -45.90
N ARG A 517 16.40 -8.93 -47.20
CA ARG A 517 16.39 -7.98 -48.30
C ARG A 517 14.95 -7.61 -48.68
N HIS A 518 14.76 -6.32 -48.93
CA HIS A 518 13.62 -5.67 -49.56
C HIS A 518 13.20 -6.34 -50.88
N ALA A 519 11.89 -6.46 -51.10
CA ALA A 519 11.29 -6.51 -52.43
C ALA A 519 9.84 -5.99 -52.43
N SER A 520 9.64 -4.87 -53.12
CA SER A 520 8.41 -4.38 -53.76
C SER A 520 8.91 -3.35 -54.80
N PRO A 521 8.21 -3.06 -55.92
CA PRO A 521 6.78 -3.28 -56.18
C PRO A 521 6.47 -3.87 -57.58
N SER A 522 5.22 -4.26 -57.83
CA SER A 522 4.65 -4.10 -59.17
C SER A 522 3.14 -3.88 -59.11
N SER A 523 2.72 -2.87 -59.86
CA SER A 523 1.37 -2.38 -60.08
C SER A 523 0.77 -3.00 -61.34
N THR A 524 -0.51 -3.33 -61.32
CA THR A 524 -1.36 -3.25 -62.53
C THR A 524 -2.80 -2.96 -62.14
N SER A 525 -3.32 -1.90 -62.75
CA SER A 525 -4.68 -1.40 -62.72
C SER A 525 -5.59 -2.11 -63.73
N GLN A 526 -6.89 -2.24 -63.43
CA GLN A 526 -7.95 -1.94 -64.41
C GLN A 526 -9.30 -1.63 -63.73
N ALA A 527 -9.96 -0.59 -64.27
CA ALA A 527 -11.29 -0.07 -63.95
C ALA A 527 -12.44 -0.99 -64.45
N GLY A 528 -13.72 -0.87 -64.10
CA GLY A 528 -14.43 0.10 -63.27
C GLY A 528 -15.98 -0.10 -63.32
N GLN A 529 -16.68 0.92 -62.83
CA GLN A 529 -18.09 1.34 -63.04
C GLN A 529 -19.28 0.68 -62.30
N LYS A 530 -19.84 1.51 -61.39
CA LYS A 530 -21.24 2.01 -61.27
C LYS A 530 -22.42 1.00 -61.17
N ARG A 531 -23.13 1.03 -60.02
CA ARG A 531 -24.45 1.68 -59.80
C ARG A 531 -25.06 1.29 -58.43
N ALA A 532 -25.64 2.27 -57.74
CA ALA A 532 -26.69 2.13 -56.72
C ALA A 532 -27.94 2.89 -57.27
N PRO A 533 -29.08 3.07 -56.56
CA PRO A 533 -29.53 2.56 -55.25
C PRO A 533 -31.03 2.10 -55.24
N SER A 534 -31.55 1.63 -54.10
CA SER A 534 -32.83 2.08 -53.46
C SER A 534 -33.49 0.98 -52.62
N SER A 535 -33.82 1.26 -51.34
CA SER A 535 -35.18 1.14 -50.78
C SER A 535 -35.21 1.30 -49.25
N SER A 536 -35.97 2.30 -48.80
CA SER A 536 -36.78 2.31 -47.56
C SER A 536 -38.26 2.56 -48.03
N PRO A 537 -39.37 2.43 -47.25
CA PRO A 537 -39.51 2.70 -45.80
C PRO A 537 -40.58 1.91 -44.97
N LYS A 538 -40.52 2.13 -43.63
CA LYS A 538 -41.53 2.26 -42.55
C LYS A 538 -42.97 1.64 -42.61
N PHE A 539 -43.41 1.08 -41.47
CA PHE A 539 -44.77 1.08 -40.85
C PHE A 539 -44.58 1.00 -39.30
N THR A 540 -44.93 1.98 -38.44
CA THR A 540 -46.21 2.41 -37.78
C THR A 540 -46.95 1.40 -36.87
N THR A 541 -46.89 1.69 -35.55
CA THR A 541 -47.94 1.75 -34.49
C THR A 541 -48.98 0.63 -34.32
N ALA A 542 -49.14 0.13 -33.07
CA ALA A 542 -50.42 0.15 -32.34
C ALA A 542 -50.28 -0.23 -30.85
N THR A 543 -51.06 0.47 -30.04
CA THR A 543 -51.30 0.42 -28.59
C THR A 543 -52.18 -0.75 -28.12
N GLY A 544 -52.06 -1.14 -26.85
CA GLY A 544 -53.09 -1.92 -26.14
C GLY A 544 -52.87 -1.96 -24.62
N ARG A 545 -53.72 -1.22 -23.87
CA ARG A 545 -53.93 -1.34 -22.41
C ARG A 545 -54.75 -2.61 -22.09
N VAL A 546 -54.62 -3.17 -20.89
CA VAL A 546 -55.66 -3.25 -19.82
C VAL A 546 -55.25 -4.25 -18.71
N GLN A 547 -55.23 -3.71 -17.47
CA GLN A 547 -55.53 -4.23 -16.12
C GLN A 547 -55.58 -5.74 -15.83
N ALA A 548 -54.88 -6.16 -14.76
CA ALA A 548 -55.45 -6.30 -13.40
C ALA A 548 -54.34 -6.12 -12.36
#